data_AF-A0A178V936-F1
#
_entry.id   AF-A0A178V936-F1
#
_cell.length_a   1.000
_cell.length_b   1.000
_cell.length_c   1.000
_cell.angle_alpha   90.00
_cell.angle_beta   90.00
_cell.angle_gamma   90.00
#
_symmetry.space_group_name_H-M   'P 1'
#
loop_
_entity.id
_entity.type
_entity.pdbx_description
1 polymer ?
#
loop_
_entity_poly.entity_id
_entity_poly.type
_entity_poly.pdbx_seq_one_letter_code
_entity_poly.pdbx_strand_id
1 'polypeptide(L)'
;MCIFGEKLDETALNRLTEFEFAFSDMDGETQRFFYHTSKTRELDNLLGDIYHKILDMERAIIRDLLSHTLLFSAHLLKAVNFVAELDCILSLACVAHQNNYVRPVLTVESLLDIRNGRHVLQEMAVDTFIPNDTEINDNGRIHIITGPNYSGKSIYVKQVALIVFLSHIGSFVPADAATVGLTDRIFCAMGSKFMTAEQSTFMIDLHQVGMMLRQATSRSLCLLDEFGKGTLTEDGIGLLGGTISHFATRAEPPRVVVCTHLTELLNESCLPVSEKIKFYTMSVLRPDTESANMEEIVFLYRLIPGQTLLSYGEHFCPLRYCLHDLLVYTPSFIKPIYVMQAFTVRYSLSNKRKFSLLLMQGVPEEVVKRAAIVLDAFESNNNVDKLSLDKISSQDQAFKDAVDKFAELDISKGDIHAFFQDIFTS
;
A
#
# COMPACT_ATOMS: atom_id res chain seq x y z
N MET A 1 28.66 -42.37 42.05
CA MET A 1 27.68 -43.06 42.92
C MET A 1 26.86 -42.01 43.67
N CYS A 2 25.55 -42.19 43.83
CA CYS A 2 24.67 -41.26 44.55
C CYS A 2 24.20 -41.93 45.85
N ILE A 3 24.41 -41.25 46.98
CA ILE A 3 23.97 -41.71 48.31
C ILE A 3 22.93 -40.71 48.83
N PHE A 4 21.83 -41.25 49.36
CA PHE A 4 20.71 -40.46 49.89
C PHE A 4 20.84 -40.32 51.41
N GLY A 5 20.51 -39.14 51.93
CA GLY A 5 20.39 -38.90 53.37
C GLY A 5 21.63 -38.25 53.99
N GLU A 6 22.66 -39.02 54.29
CA GLU A 6 23.84 -38.54 55.04
C GLU A 6 25.14 -38.64 54.21
N LYS A 7 26.04 -37.66 54.43
CA LYS A 7 27.39 -37.67 53.86
C LYS A 7 28.19 -38.79 54.50
N LEU A 8 28.98 -39.54 53.71
CA LEU A 8 29.85 -40.58 54.24
C LEU A 8 30.90 -39.97 55.18
N ASP A 9 31.01 -40.51 56.40
CA ASP A 9 32.06 -40.15 57.36
C ASP A 9 33.47 -40.46 56.85
N GLU A 10 34.48 -39.69 57.27
CA GLU A 10 35.88 -39.86 56.84
C GLU A 10 36.44 -41.26 57.10
N THR A 11 35.95 -41.96 58.14
CA THR A 11 36.36 -43.35 58.43
C THR A 11 35.76 -44.38 57.46
N ALA A 12 34.55 -44.14 56.94
CA ALA A 12 33.91 -44.97 55.93
C ALA A 12 34.51 -44.68 54.53
N LEU A 13 34.85 -43.43 54.26
CA LEU A 13 35.54 -43.01 53.04
C LEU A 13 36.97 -43.60 52.97
N ASN A 14 37.69 -43.66 54.10
CA ASN A 14 39.01 -44.30 54.19
C ASN A 14 38.98 -45.83 53.95
N ARG A 15 37.84 -46.50 54.17
CA ARG A 15 37.65 -47.92 53.79
C ARG A 15 37.32 -48.11 52.32
N LEU A 16 36.74 -47.09 51.69
CA LEU A 16 36.35 -47.05 50.29
C LEU A 16 37.32 -46.13 49.54
N THR A 17 38.59 -46.55 49.42
CA THR A 17 39.73 -45.77 48.91
C THR A 17 39.58 -45.22 47.49
N GLU A 18 38.54 -45.62 46.76
CA GLU A 18 38.28 -45.21 45.38
C GLU A 18 37.21 -44.12 45.22
N PHE A 19 36.57 -43.67 46.29
CA PHE A 19 35.45 -42.72 46.23
C PHE A 19 35.84 -41.33 46.74
N GLU A 20 35.69 -40.33 45.88
CA GLU A 20 35.95 -38.92 46.17
C GLU A 20 34.65 -38.12 46.08
N PHE A 21 34.38 -37.25 47.06
CA PHE A 21 33.16 -36.46 47.07
C PHE A 21 33.16 -35.42 45.94
N ALA A 22 32.08 -35.36 45.16
CA ALA A 22 31.93 -34.45 44.02
C ALA A 22 31.13 -33.20 44.40
N PHE A 23 29.83 -33.37 44.66
CA PHE A 23 28.91 -32.30 45.04
C PHE A 23 27.69 -32.92 45.73
N SER A 24 26.87 -32.07 46.36
CA SER A 24 25.59 -32.47 46.93
C SER A 24 24.47 -31.63 46.36
N ASP A 25 23.33 -32.26 46.10
CA ASP A 25 22.14 -31.60 45.59
C ASP A 25 20.95 -31.82 46.54
N MET A 26 20.06 -30.85 46.60
CA MET A 26 18.89 -30.81 47.48
C MET A 26 17.63 -30.82 46.63
N ASP A 27 17.06 -32.00 46.41
CA ASP A 27 15.74 -32.15 45.78
C ASP A 27 14.68 -32.29 46.88
N GLY A 28 14.08 -31.18 47.28
CA GLY A 28 13.05 -31.15 48.34
C GLY A 28 13.64 -31.41 49.75
N GLU A 29 13.10 -32.39 50.48
CA GLU A 29 13.59 -32.77 51.83
C GLU A 29 14.77 -33.77 51.80
N THR A 30 15.21 -34.22 50.63
CA THR A 30 16.21 -35.31 50.51
C THR A 30 17.56 -34.77 50.03
N GLN A 31 18.59 -34.84 50.88
CA GLN A 31 19.97 -34.57 50.48
C GLN A 31 20.55 -35.73 49.67
N ARG A 32 21.10 -35.42 48.50
CA ARG A 32 21.82 -36.36 47.64
C ARG A 32 23.29 -36.00 47.61
N PHE A 33 24.16 -36.95 47.88
CA PHE A 33 25.61 -36.78 47.83
C PHE A 33 26.17 -37.60 46.67
N PHE A 34 26.87 -36.94 45.75
CA PHE A 34 27.48 -37.55 44.58
C PHE A 34 28.98 -37.74 44.81
N TYR A 35 29.49 -38.91 44.42
CA TYR A 35 30.90 -39.27 44.55
C TYR A 35 31.45 -39.76 43.21
N HIS A 36 32.67 -39.31 42.88
CA HIS A 36 33.49 -39.83 41.79
C HIS A 36 34.20 -41.10 42.21
N THR A 37 34.25 -42.08 41.31
CA THR A 37 35.21 -43.17 41.34
C THR A 37 36.38 -42.89 40.41
N SER A 38 37.51 -43.59 40.62
CA SER A 38 38.68 -43.58 39.71
C SER A 38 38.28 -43.68 38.23
N LYS A 39 37.40 -44.63 37.90
CA LYS A 39 36.87 -44.83 36.54
C LYS A 39 35.99 -43.68 36.05
N THR A 40 35.17 -43.07 36.91
CA THR A 40 34.39 -41.88 36.49
C THR A 40 35.27 -40.68 36.24
N ARG A 41 36.38 -40.51 36.99
CA ARG A 41 37.33 -39.42 36.78
C ARG A 41 38.12 -39.60 35.48
N GLU A 42 38.48 -40.84 35.15
CA GLU A 42 39.07 -41.20 33.86
C GLU A 42 38.11 -40.88 32.70
N LEU A 43 36.83 -41.25 32.83
CA LEU A 43 35.80 -40.95 31.82
C LEU A 43 35.49 -39.46 31.71
N ASP A 44 35.47 -38.72 32.82
CA ASP A 44 35.24 -37.27 32.81
C ASP A 44 36.40 -36.54 32.13
N ASN A 45 37.65 -36.94 32.41
CA ASN A 45 38.82 -36.41 31.71
C ASN A 45 38.83 -36.75 30.20
N LEU A 46 38.32 -37.92 29.81
CA LEU A 46 38.32 -38.37 28.42
C LEU A 46 37.14 -37.81 27.61
N LEU A 47 35.95 -37.74 28.22
CA LEU A 47 34.68 -37.43 27.54
C LEU A 47 34.04 -36.10 27.98
N GLY A 48 34.33 -35.59 29.18
CA GLY A 48 33.64 -34.44 29.78
C GLY A 48 33.75 -33.18 28.91
N ASP A 49 34.91 -32.95 28.32
CA ASP A 49 35.16 -31.79 27.46
C ASP A 49 34.75 -32.00 25.99
N ILE A 50 34.42 -33.22 25.56
CA ILE A 50 34.15 -33.51 24.14
C ILE A 50 32.96 -32.70 23.64
N TYR A 51 31.90 -32.57 24.45
CA TYR A 51 30.72 -31.81 24.07
C TYR A 51 31.06 -30.33 23.82
N HIS A 52 31.86 -29.72 24.70
CA HIS A 52 32.33 -28.35 24.52
C HIS A 52 33.25 -28.20 23.31
N LYS A 53 34.15 -29.18 23.07
CA LYS A 53 35.00 -29.21 21.87
C LYS A 53 34.19 -29.32 20.58
N ILE A 54 33.13 -30.13 20.56
CA ILE A 54 32.22 -30.24 19.40
C ILE A 54 31.55 -28.89 19.14
N LEU A 55 30.99 -28.24 20.16
CA LEU A 55 30.34 -26.94 20.01
C LEU A 55 31.31 -25.85 19.54
N ASP A 56 32.55 -25.85 20.04
CA ASP A 56 33.56 -24.89 19.61
C ASP A 56 34.00 -25.13 18.16
N MET A 57 34.15 -26.39 17.75
CA MET A 57 34.39 -26.75 16.34
C MET A 57 33.22 -26.35 15.45
N GLU A 58 31.98 -26.60 15.86
CA GLU A 58 30.78 -26.21 15.11
C GLU A 58 30.72 -24.70 14.90
N ARG A 59 30.94 -23.91 15.96
CA ARG A 59 31.00 -22.44 15.87
C ARG A 59 32.11 -21.97 14.95
N ALA A 60 33.28 -22.61 15.00
CA ALA A 60 34.39 -22.28 14.11
C ALA A 60 34.02 -22.53 12.64
N ILE A 61 33.40 -23.68 12.34
CA ILE A 61 32.93 -24.03 10.99
C ILE A 61 31.85 -23.05 10.51
N ILE A 62 30.85 -22.73 11.34
CA ILE A 62 29.80 -21.77 10.98
C ILE A 62 30.40 -20.38 10.71
N ARG A 63 31.33 -19.92 11.55
CA ARG A 63 31.98 -18.62 11.37
C ARG A 63 32.80 -18.57 10.09
N ASP A 64 33.49 -19.65 9.76
CA ASP A 64 34.24 -19.77 8.51
C ASP A 64 33.29 -19.74 7.31
N LEU A 65 32.22 -20.53 7.34
CA LEU A 65 31.17 -20.52 6.31
C LEU A 65 30.55 -19.12 6.11
N LEU A 66 30.22 -18.42 7.20
CA LEU A 66 29.69 -17.06 7.14
C LEU A 66 30.70 -16.10 6.51
N SER A 67 31.97 -16.21 6.88
CA SER A 67 33.04 -15.38 6.32
C SER A 67 33.19 -15.61 4.82
N HIS A 68 33.16 -16.87 4.39
CA HIS A 68 33.16 -17.24 2.97
C HIS A 68 31.92 -16.73 2.23
N THR A 69 30.72 -16.86 2.82
CA THR A 69 29.46 -16.39 2.21
C THR A 69 29.43 -14.87 2.07
N LEU A 70 29.96 -14.14 3.05
CA LEU A 70 29.99 -12.67 3.04
C LEU A 70 30.82 -12.10 1.88
N LEU A 71 31.82 -12.83 1.38
CA LEU A 71 32.57 -12.44 0.17
C LEU A 71 31.66 -12.31 -1.05
N PHE A 72 30.56 -13.07 -1.10
CA PHE A 72 29.58 -13.06 -2.19
C PHE A 72 28.36 -12.20 -1.92
N SER A 73 28.29 -11.51 -0.76
CA SER A 73 27.11 -10.73 -0.34
C SER A 73 26.62 -9.74 -1.40
N ALA A 74 27.52 -9.04 -2.08
CA ALA A 74 27.16 -8.09 -3.14
C ALA A 74 26.46 -8.78 -4.33
N HIS A 75 26.93 -9.96 -4.74
CA HIS A 75 26.33 -10.73 -5.83
C HIS A 75 24.98 -11.31 -5.42
N LEU A 76 24.87 -11.81 -4.18
CA LEU A 76 23.61 -12.31 -3.64
C LEU A 76 22.54 -11.21 -3.56
N LEU A 77 22.89 -10.01 -3.09
CA LEU A 77 21.96 -8.88 -3.04
C LEU A 77 21.50 -8.45 -4.43
N LYS A 78 22.40 -8.44 -5.42
CA LYS A 78 22.03 -8.18 -6.82
C LYS A 78 21.05 -9.23 -7.33
N ALA A 79 21.31 -10.51 -7.08
CA ALA A 79 20.41 -11.60 -7.48
C ALA A 79 19.04 -11.49 -6.81
N VAL A 80 18.97 -11.19 -5.52
CA VAL A 80 17.71 -11.00 -4.79
C VAL A 80 16.92 -9.82 -5.35
N ASN A 81 17.57 -8.67 -5.59
CA ASN A 81 16.89 -7.50 -6.15
C ASN A 81 16.33 -7.78 -7.55
N PHE A 82 17.10 -8.49 -8.37
CA PHE A 82 16.69 -8.89 -9.71
C PHE A 82 15.46 -9.83 -9.69
N VAL A 83 15.51 -10.87 -8.84
CA VAL A 83 14.38 -11.80 -8.68
C VAL A 83 13.15 -11.07 -8.11
N ALA A 84 13.34 -10.12 -7.21
CA ALA A 84 12.24 -9.32 -6.65
C ALA A 84 11.58 -8.42 -7.70
N GLU A 85 12.35 -7.77 -8.58
CA GLU A 85 11.81 -6.97 -9.68
C GLU A 85 11.04 -7.85 -10.68
N LEU A 86 11.60 -9.01 -11.03
CA LEU A 86 10.95 -10.00 -11.88
C LEU A 86 9.62 -10.50 -11.28
N ASP A 87 9.60 -10.87 -9.99
CA ASP A 87 8.40 -11.32 -9.28
C ASP A 87 7.31 -10.24 -9.26
N CYS A 88 7.70 -8.98 -9.06
CA CYS A 88 6.78 -7.84 -9.12
C CYS A 88 6.15 -7.68 -10.52
N ILE A 89 6.94 -7.75 -11.59
CA ILE A 89 6.45 -7.64 -12.97
C ILE A 89 5.53 -8.82 -13.31
N LEU A 90 5.91 -10.05 -12.94
CA LEU A 90 5.12 -11.25 -13.16
C LEU A 90 3.79 -11.20 -12.41
N SER A 91 3.81 -10.72 -11.16
CA SER A 91 2.60 -10.53 -10.35
C SER A 91 1.62 -9.55 -11.02
N LEU A 92 2.11 -8.40 -11.49
CA LEU A 92 1.29 -7.43 -12.24
C LEU A 92 0.73 -8.03 -13.53
N ALA A 93 1.54 -8.77 -14.29
CA ALA A 93 1.12 -9.42 -15.53
C ALA A 93 0.07 -10.51 -15.29
N CYS A 94 0.21 -11.30 -14.22
CA CYS A 94 -0.73 -12.34 -13.83
C CYS A 94 -2.11 -11.75 -13.50
N VAL A 95 -2.14 -10.72 -12.65
CA VAL A 95 -3.37 -9.99 -12.30
C VAL A 95 -4.01 -9.36 -13.54
N ALA A 96 -3.20 -8.79 -14.43
CA ALA A 96 -3.68 -8.21 -15.66
C ALA A 96 -4.36 -9.24 -16.59
N HIS A 97 -3.76 -10.42 -16.72
CA HIS A 97 -4.31 -11.50 -17.53
C HIS A 97 -5.60 -12.06 -16.93
N GLN A 98 -5.62 -12.32 -15.62
CA GLN A 98 -6.78 -12.90 -14.94
C GLN A 98 -8.01 -11.98 -14.98
N ASN A 99 -7.81 -10.67 -14.86
CA ASN A 99 -8.90 -9.69 -14.75
C ASN A 99 -9.16 -8.90 -16.04
N ASN A 100 -8.57 -9.32 -17.16
CA ASN A 100 -8.68 -8.65 -18.48
C ASN A 100 -8.33 -7.16 -18.41
N TYR A 101 -7.18 -6.82 -17.83
CA TYR A 101 -6.69 -5.45 -17.81
C TYR A 101 -6.00 -5.12 -19.13
N VAL A 102 -6.01 -3.83 -19.48
CA VAL A 102 -5.44 -3.32 -20.72
C VAL A 102 -4.23 -2.45 -20.45
N ARG A 103 -3.30 -2.43 -21.39
CA ARG A 103 -2.12 -1.57 -21.31
C ARG A 103 -2.53 -0.11 -21.50
N PRO A 104 -2.30 0.79 -20.52
CA PRO A 104 -2.63 2.20 -20.68
C PRO A 104 -1.64 2.89 -21.64
N VAL A 105 -2.11 3.92 -22.33
CA VAL A 105 -1.29 4.82 -23.14
C VAL A 105 -0.96 6.06 -22.32
N LEU A 106 0.31 6.20 -21.92
CA LEU A 106 0.78 7.41 -21.26
C LEU A 106 1.06 8.53 -22.27
N THR A 107 0.60 9.74 -21.97
CA THR A 107 0.79 10.94 -22.81
C THR A 107 1.32 12.11 -21.98
N VAL A 108 2.03 13.06 -22.62
CA VAL A 108 2.55 14.27 -21.94
C VAL A 108 1.46 15.32 -21.73
N GLU A 109 0.43 15.29 -22.57
CA GLU A 109 -0.74 16.15 -22.50
C GLU A 109 -1.56 15.85 -21.23
N SER A 110 -2.29 16.84 -20.72
CA SER A 110 -3.15 16.68 -19.54
C SER A 110 -4.50 16.01 -19.86
N LEU A 111 -4.49 14.98 -20.70
CA LEU A 111 -5.67 14.20 -21.08
C LEU A 111 -5.95 13.09 -20.04
N LEU A 112 -7.20 12.74 -19.85
CA LEU A 112 -7.60 11.50 -19.18
C LEU A 112 -8.81 10.92 -19.93
N ASP A 113 -8.59 9.87 -20.70
CA ASP A 113 -9.66 9.14 -21.38
C ASP A 113 -9.64 7.68 -20.91
N ILE A 114 -10.68 7.25 -20.21
CA ILE A 114 -10.86 5.89 -19.72
C ILE A 114 -12.18 5.38 -20.31
N ARG A 115 -12.13 4.27 -21.05
CA ARG A 115 -13.29 3.59 -21.61
C ARG A 115 -13.64 2.38 -20.79
N ASN A 116 -14.89 2.29 -20.34
CA ASN A 116 -15.40 1.22 -19.49
C ASN A 116 -14.48 0.92 -18.30
N GLY A 117 -14.06 1.95 -17.56
CA GLY A 117 -13.24 1.78 -16.38
C GLY A 117 -13.97 0.99 -15.29
N ARG A 118 -13.23 0.17 -14.55
CA ARG A 118 -13.73 -0.66 -13.44
C ARG A 118 -12.93 -0.43 -12.17
N HIS A 119 -13.59 -0.53 -11.01
CA HIS A 119 -12.91 -0.35 -9.72
C HIS A 119 -12.29 -1.67 -9.25
N VAL A 120 -10.95 -1.76 -9.27
CA VAL A 120 -10.13 -2.94 -8.92
C VAL A 120 -10.71 -3.80 -7.80
N LEU A 121 -10.97 -3.23 -6.63
CA LEU A 121 -11.44 -3.99 -5.46
C LEU A 121 -12.94 -4.25 -5.44
N GLN A 122 -13.73 -3.38 -6.07
CA GLN A 122 -15.19 -3.46 -5.99
C GLN A 122 -15.70 -4.49 -6.99
N GLU A 123 -15.06 -4.60 -8.16
CA GLU A 123 -15.35 -5.62 -9.16
C GLU A 123 -15.21 -7.04 -8.60
N MET A 124 -14.27 -7.26 -7.67
CA MET A 124 -14.10 -8.55 -7.01
C MET A 124 -15.13 -8.83 -5.90
N ALA A 125 -15.86 -7.80 -5.46
CA ALA A 125 -16.78 -7.87 -4.33
C ALA A 125 -18.25 -8.00 -4.76
N VAL A 126 -18.56 -7.89 -6.04
CA VAL A 126 -19.92 -7.93 -6.58
C VAL A 126 -20.00 -8.85 -7.79
N ASP A 127 -21.15 -9.49 -7.99
CA ASP A 127 -21.35 -10.41 -9.13
C ASP A 127 -21.33 -9.69 -10.48
N THR A 128 -21.76 -8.43 -10.53
CA THR A 128 -21.78 -7.63 -11.75
C THR A 128 -21.40 -6.20 -11.43
N PHE A 129 -20.24 -5.77 -11.93
CA PHE A 129 -19.79 -4.38 -11.83
C PHE A 129 -20.15 -3.63 -13.10
N ILE A 130 -20.70 -2.41 -12.97
CA ILE A 130 -21.07 -1.56 -14.10
C ILE A 130 -19.90 -0.64 -14.44
N PRO A 131 -19.21 -0.84 -15.57
CA PRO A 131 -18.08 -0.01 -15.96
C PRO A 131 -18.55 1.40 -16.36
N ASN A 132 -17.67 2.38 -16.19
CA ASN A 132 -17.96 3.78 -16.49
C ASN A 132 -16.83 4.47 -17.25
N ASP A 133 -17.20 5.29 -18.23
CA ASP A 133 -16.27 6.12 -18.98
C ASP A 133 -15.81 7.34 -18.16
N THR A 134 -14.61 7.85 -18.45
CA THR A 134 -14.09 9.09 -17.89
C THR A 134 -13.33 9.85 -18.96
N GLU A 135 -13.83 11.00 -19.38
CA GLU A 135 -13.16 11.85 -20.38
C GLU A 135 -12.93 13.24 -19.82
N ILE A 136 -11.70 13.52 -19.39
CA ILE A 136 -11.24 14.85 -18.94
C ILE A 136 -10.24 15.37 -19.96
N ASN A 137 -10.62 16.45 -20.63
CA ASN A 137 -9.82 17.15 -21.63
C ASN A 137 -9.75 18.65 -21.30
N ASP A 138 -9.03 19.42 -22.13
CA ASP A 138 -8.83 20.86 -21.90
C ASP A 138 -10.14 21.65 -21.86
N ASN A 139 -11.15 21.22 -22.62
CA ASN A 139 -12.48 21.83 -22.70
C ASN A 139 -13.44 21.30 -21.63
N GLY A 140 -12.94 20.96 -20.44
CA GLY A 140 -13.76 20.39 -19.37
C GLY A 140 -12.95 19.69 -18.30
N ARG A 141 -12.00 20.39 -17.68
CA ARG A 141 -11.12 19.80 -16.67
C ARG A 141 -11.78 19.59 -15.29
N ILE A 142 -12.93 20.20 -15.05
CA ILE A 142 -13.65 20.13 -13.77
C ILE A 142 -14.96 19.38 -13.98
N HIS A 143 -15.06 18.19 -13.40
CA HIS A 143 -16.26 17.36 -13.45
C HIS A 143 -17.01 17.45 -12.13
N ILE A 144 -18.28 17.84 -12.18
CA ILE A 144 -19.19 17.86 -11.02
C ILE A 144 -20.19 16.73 -11.20
N ILE A 145 -20.18 15.79 -10.26
CA ILE A 145 -20.96 14.56 -10.28
C ILE A 145 -21.99 14.61 -9.17
N THR A 146 -23.26 14.58 -9.56
CA THR A 146 -24.40 14.55 -8.64
C THR A 146 -25.13 13.20 -8.67
N GLY A 147 -25.95 12.96 -7.66
CA GLY A 147 -26.81 11.79 -7.62
C GLY A 147 -27.13 11.32 -6.20
N PRO A 148 -28.13 10.44 -6.04
CA PRO A 148 -28.57 9.92 -4.74
C PRO A 148 -27.45 9.25 -3.94
N ASN A 149 -27.62 9.15 -2.62
CA ASN A 149 -26.76 8.29 -1.80
C ASN A 149 -26.78 6.87 -2.36
N TYR A 150 -25.67 6.14 -2.22
CA TYR A 150 -25.51 4.76 -2.73
C TYR A 150 -25.53 4.60 -4.25
N SER A 151 -25.61 5.67 -5.04
CA SER A 151 -25.61 5.59 -6.51
C SER A 151 -24.24 5.24 -7.14
N GLY A 152 -23.20 4.98 -6.34
CA GLY A 152 -21.85 4.63 -6.82
C GLY A 152 -20.87 5.80 -7.04
N LYS A 153 -21.23 7.05 -6.68
CA LYS A 153 -20.38 8.25 -6.84
C LYS A 153 -18.96 8.09 -6.27
N SER A 154 -18.85 7.75 -4.99
CA SER A 154 -17.55 7.59 -4.33
C SER A 154 -16.71 6.46 -4.93
N ILE A 155 -17.37 5.40 -5.43
CA ILE A 155 -16.70 4.27 -6.09
C ILE A 155 -16.12 4.74 -7.43
N TYR A 156 -16.89 5.50 -8.21
CA TYR A 156 -16.43 6.09 -9.46
C TYR A 156 -15.20 7.00 -9.26
N VAL A 157 -15.20 7.88 -8.26
CA VAL A 157 -14.05 8.78 -8.02
C VAL A 157 -12.80 8.00 -7.65
N LYS A 158 -12.95 6.99 -6.77
CA LYS A 158 -11.84 6.10 -6.37
C LYS A 158 -11.32 5.29 -7.55
N GLN A 159 -12.22 4.83 -8.43
CA GLN A 159 -11.85 4.12 -9.64
C GLN A 159 -10.92 4.96 -10.53
N VAL A 160 -11.30 6.21 -10.80
CA VAL A 160 -10.47 7.13 -11.60
C VAL A 160 -9.08 7.29 -10.97
N ALA A 161 -9.03 7.48 -9.64
CA ALA A 161 -7.77 7.59 -8.90
C ALA A 161 -6.87 6.35 -9.06
N LEU A 162 -7.46 5.17 -8.88
CA LEU A 162 -6.75 3.90 -8.93
C LEU A 162 -6.25 3.57 -10.33
N ILE A 163 -7.04 3.85 -11.37
CA ILE A 163 -6.60 3.66 -12.77
C ILE A 163 -5.41 4.56 -13.10
N VAL A 164 -5.45 5.83 -12.68
CA VAL A 164 -4.33 6.76 -12.85
C VAL A 164 -3.10 6.30 -12.06
N PHE A 165 -3.28 5.84 -10.83
CA PHE A 165 -2.19 5.30 -10.01
C PHE A 165 -1.55 4.06 -10.64
N LEU A 166 -2.36 3.07 -11.05
CA LEU A 166 -1.90 1.84 -11.71
C LEU A 166 -1.12 2.14 -13.00
N SER A 167 -1.57 3.14 -13.77
CA SER A 167 -0.88 3.56 -14.98
C SER A 167 0.53 4.10 -14.69
N HIS A 168 0.71 4.83 -13.59
CA HIS A 168 2.00 5.44 -13.22
C HIS A 168 2.97 4.48 -12.52
N ILE A 169 2.50 3.40 -11.92
CA ILE A 169 3.38 2.32 -11.41
C ILE A 169 3.85 1.36 -12.51
N GLY A 170 3.36 1.50 -13.75
CA GLY A 170 3.69 0.62 -14.87
C GLY A 170 2.82 -0.64 -14.99
N SER A 171 1.66 -0.67 -14.31
CA SER A 171 0.70 -1.77 -14.40
C SER A 171 -0.28 -1.60 -15.56
N PHE A 172 -0.88 -2.71 -16.00
CA PHE A 172 -2.11 -2.68 -16.78
C PHE A 172 -3.27 -2.21 -15.90
N VAL A 173 -4.33 -1.71 -16.52
CA VAL A 173 -5.46 -1.06 -15.83
C VAL A 173 -6.81 -1.73 -16.11
N PRO A 174 -7.74 -1.68 -15.16
CA PRO A 174 -9.10 -2.23 -15.29
C PRO A 174 -9.98 -1.33 -16.20
N ALA A 175 -9.81 -1.43 -17.50
CA ALA A 175 -10.58 -0.68 -18.50
C ALA A 175 -10.58 -1.44 -19.84
N ASP A 176 -11.39 -1.01 -20.82
CA ASP A 176 -11.29 -1.51 -22.20
C ASP A 176 -10.23 -0.74 -23.00
N ALA A 177 -10.08 0.54 -22.70
CA ALA A 177 -8.99 1.39 -23.20
C ALA A 177 -8.72 2.51 -22.20
N ALA A 178 -7.46 2.91 -22.06
CA ALA A 178 -7.09 4.03 -21.18
C ALA A 178 -5.95 4.84 -21.78
N THR A 179 -6.14 6.15 -21.88
CA THR A 179 -5.12 7.14 -22.18
C THR A 179 -4.97 8.06 -20.98
N VAL A 180 -3.80 8.04 -20.34
CA VAL A 180 -3.55 8.76 -19.09
C VAL A 180 -2.41 9.75 -19.29
N GLY A 181 -2.73 11.03 -19.21
CA GLY A 181 -1.77 12.11 -19.18
C GLY A 181 -0.93 12.10 -17.90
N LEU A 182 0.35 12.45 -18.00
CA LEU A 182 1.29 12.46 -16.87
C LEU A 182 0.73 13.27 -15.68
N THR A 183 0.63 12.61 -14.52
CA THR A 183 0.06 13.18 -13.30
C THR A 183 1.17 13.37 -12.29
N ASP A 184 1.38 14.60 -11.81
CA ASP A 184 2.41 14.89 -10.81
C ASP A 184 1.97 14.49 -9.40
N ARG A 185 0.69 14.73 -9.07
CA ARG A 185 0.09 14.49 -7.74
C ARG A 185 -1.37 14.10 -7.87
N ILE A 186 -1.79 13.16 -7.02
CA ILE A 186 -3.20 12.82 -6.79
C ILE A 186 -3.58 13.34 -5.41
N PHE A 187 -4.48 14.33 -5.36
CA PHE A 187 -5.04 14.86 -4.14
C PHE A 187 -6.42 14.25 -3.89
N CYS A 188 -6.62 13.70 -2.70
CA CYS A 188 -7.91 13.15 -2.29
C CYS A 188 -8.38 13.87 -1.03
N ALA A 189 -9.57 14.46 -1.11
CA ALA A 189 -10.32 14.95 0.04
C ALA A 189 -11.63 14.15 0.09
N MET A 190 -11.54 12.97 0.72
CA MET A 190 -12.62 12.01 0.87
C MET A 190 -12.74 11.69 2.35
N GLY A 191 -13.94 11.79 2.91
CA GLY A 191 -14.18 11.71 4.36
C GLY A 191 -13.49 10.53 5.02
N SER A 192 -12.38 10.81 5.71
CA SER A 192 -11.61 9.81 6.44
C SER A 192 -12.13 9.74 7.87
N LYS A 193 -12.71 8.60 8.25
CA LYS A 193 -12.95 8.27 9.66
C LYS A 193 -11.63 7.86 10.31
N PHE A 194 -10.75 8.82 10.58
CA PHE A 194 -9.62 8.55 11.47
C PHE A 194 -10.18 8.37 12.88
N MET A 195 -10.27 7.12 13.34
CA MET A 195 -10.70 6.77 14.70
C MET A 195 -9.72 7.27 15.78
N THR A 196 -8.57 7.83 15.37
CA THR A 196 -7.45 8.21 16.24
C THR A 196 -7.03 9.68 16.14
N ALA A 197 -7.73 10.52 15.36
CA ALA A 197 -7.39 11.94 15.24
C ALA A 197 -8.13 12.78 16.28
N GLU A 198 -7.42 13.59 17.06
CA GLU A 198 -7.98 14.57 18.01
C GLU A 198 -8.69 15.77 17.33
N GLN A 199 -8.85 15.72 16.02
CA GLN A 199 -9.37 16.81 15.19
C GLN A 199 -10.75 16.46 14.62
N SER A 200 -11.64 17.45 14.53
CA SER A 200 -12.93 17.31 13.85
C SER A 200 -12.73 16.83 12.41
N THR A 201 -13.58 15.90 11.96
CA THR A 201 -13.56 15.40 10.57
C THR A 201 -13.63 16.53 9.55
N PHE A 202 -14.45 17.56 9.83
CA PHE A 202 -14.55 18.74 8.98
C PHE A 202 -13.24 19.53 8.88
N MET A 203 -12.48 19.61 9.98
CA MET A 203 -11.19 20.32 9.99
C MET A 203 -10.12 19.57 9.20
N ILE A 204 -10.14 18.23 9.23
CA ILE A 204 -9.26 17.39 8.42
C ILE A 204 -9.58 17.59 6.93
N ASP A 205 -10.86 17.54 6.55
CA ASP A 205 -11.29 17.77 5.18
C ASP A 205 -10.87 19.18 4.70
N LEU A 206 -11.07 20.21 5.52
CA LEU A 206 -10.67 21.57 5.20
C LEU A 206 -9.14 21.71 5.02
N HIS A 207 -8.35 21.02 5.85
CA HIS A 207 -6.90 21.00 5.70
C HIS A 207 -6.46 20.32 4.40
N GLN A 208 -7.08 19.18 4.05
CA GLN A 208 -6.82 18.46 2.80
C GLN A 208 -7.14 19.33 1.57
N VAL A 209 -8.32 19.98 1.55
CA VAL A 209 -8.71 20.91 0.48
C VAL A 209 -7.78 22.12 0.44
N GLY A 210 -7.40 22.67 1.60
CA GLY A 210 -6.44 23.77 1.68
C GLY A 210 -5.07 23.41 1.10
N MET A 211 -4.56 22.20 1.36
CA MET A 211 -3.32 21.71 0.73
C MET A 211 -3.48 21.54 -0.78
N MET A 212 -4.59 20.94 -1.21
CA MET A 212 -4.93 20.76 -2.63
C MET A 212 -4.94 22.10 -3.37
N LEU A 213 -5.62 23.11 -2.86
CA LEU A 213 -5.68 24.45 -3.46
C LEU A 213 -4.29 25.10 -3.61
N ARG A 214 -3.41 24.93 -2.61
CA ARG A 214 -2.06 25.54 -2.62
C ARG A 214 -1.07 24.80 -3.51
N GLN A 215 -1.18 23.49 -3.64
CA GLN A 215 -0.16 22.65 -4.28
C GLN A 215 -0.57 22.05 -5.62
N ALA A 216 -1.85 22.08 -5.97
CA ALA A 216 -2.32 21.55 -7.25
C ALA A 216 -1.75 22.36 -8.42
N THR A 217 -1.17 21.64 -9.38
CA THR A 217 -0.65 22.14 -10.65
C THR A 217 -1.61 21.79 -11.79
N SER A 218 -1.37 22.27 -13.02
CA SER A 218 -2.21 21.93 -14.17
C SER A 218 -2.15 20.45 -14.59
N ARG A 219 -1.22 19.67 -14.01
CA ARG A 219 -1.09 18.22 -14.20
C ARG A 219 -1.66 17.39 -13.05
N SER A 220 -2.05 18.02 -11.95
CA SER A 220 -2.56 17.30 -10.79
C SER A 220 -3.97 16.75 -11.03
N LEU A 221 -4.28 15.64 -10.36
CA LEU A 221 -5.61 15.08 -10.24
C LEU A 221 -6.17 15.40 -8.85
N CYS A 222 -7.30 16.08 -8.78
CA CYS A 222 -7.93 16.54 -7.55
C CYS A 222 -9.29 15.87 -7.40
N LEU A 223 -9.48 15.14 -6.31
CA LEU A 223 -10.67 14.35 -6.05
C LEU A 223 -11.34 14.86 -4.76
N LEU A 224 -12.60 15.27 -4.88
CA LEU A 224 -13.41 15.80 -3.78
C LEU A 224 -14.65 14.92 -3.65
N ASP A 225 -14.87 14.32 -2.47
CA ASP A 225 -16.03 13.47 -2.21
C ASP A 225 -16.76 13.92 -0.95
N GLU A 226 -18.01 14.38 -1.13
CA GLU A 226 -18.89 14.89 -0.08
C GLU A 226 -18.32 16.04 0.77
N PHE A 227 -17.45 16.87 0.19
CA PHE A 227 -16.90 18.03 0.88
C PHE A 227 -18.01 19.01 1.31
N GLY A 228 -17.98 19.45 2.57
CA GLY A 228 -18.97 20.36 3.15
C GLY A 228 -20.08 19.70 3.97
N LYS A 229 -20.11 18.36 4.10
CA LYS A 229 -21.13 17.63 4.89
C LYS A 229 -21.03 17.83 6.41
N GLY A 230 -19.86 18.26 6.91
CA GLY A 230 -19.58 18.42 8.34
C GLY A 230 -19.93 19.80 8.93
N THR A 231 -20.59 20.68 8.17
CA THR A 231 -20.96 22.05 8.57
C THR A 231 -22.40 22.37 8.16
N LEU A 232 -22.88 23.59 8.46
CA LEU A 232 -24.17 24.09 7.97
C LEU A 232 -24.23 23.99 6.44
N THR A 233 -25.38 23.62 5.90
CA THR A 233 -25.57 23.38 4.46
C THR A 233 -25.17 24.60 3.62
N GLU A 234 -25.54 25.80 4.06
CA GLU A 234 -25.19 27.07 3.39
C GLU A 234 -23.67 27.29 3.35
N ASP A 235 -22.96 27.05 4.46
CA ASP A 235 -21.51 27.15 4.53
C ASP A 235 -20.82 26.09 3.65
N GLY A 236 -21.36 24.86 3.63
CA GLY A 236 -20.86 23.77 2.80
C GLY A 236 -20.97 24.08 1.30
N ILE A 237 -22.11 24.61 0.87
CA ILE A 237 -22.32 25.07 -0.52
C ILE A 237 -21.34 26.19 -0.86
N GLY A 238 -21.19 27.19 0.03
CA GLY A 238 -20.28 28.31 -0.17
C GLY A 238 -18.81 27.88 -0.29
N LEU A 239 -18.35 26.97 0.57
CA LEU A 239 -16.98 26.45 0.54
C LEU A 239 -16.71 25.61 -0.72
N LEU A 240 -17.63 24.74 -1.11
CA LEU A 240 -17.49 23.92 -2.29
C LEU A 240 -17.53 24.77 -3.58
N GLY A 241 -18.49 25.69 -3.68
CA GLY A 241 -18.61 26.64 -4.79
C GLY A 241 -17.39 27.55 -4.91
N GLY A 242 -16.87 28.04 -3.79
CA GLY A 242 -15.63 28.84 -3.76
C GLY A 242 -14.40 28.03 -4.21
N THR A 243 -14.30 26.76 -3.80
CA THR A 243 -13.22 25.85 -4.21
C THR A 243 -13.26 25.58 -5.72
N ILE A 244 -14.42 25.27 -6.27
CA ILE A 244 -14.62 25.03 -7.70
C ILE A 244 -14.33 26.31 -8.50
N SER A 245 -14.83 27.46 -8.03
CA SER A 245 -14.59 28.76 -8.66
C SER A 245 -13.10 29.11 -8.66
N HIS A 246 -12.37 28.79 -7.59
CA HIS A 246 -10.92 29.00 -7.53
C HIS A 246 -10.19 28.17 -8.59
N PHE A 247 -10.59 26.92 -8.83
CA PHE A 247 -10.01 26.13 -9.90
C PHE A 247 -10.41 26.65 -11.28
N ALA A 248 -11.69 26.98 -11.49
CA ALA A 248 -12.22 27.43 -12.78
C ALA A 248 -11.61 28.77 -13.24
N THR A 249 -11.25 29.65 -12.30
CA THR A 249 -10.61 30.95 -12.59
C THR A 249 -9.13 30.85 -12.97
N ARG A 250 -8.47 29.71 -12.72
CA ARG A 250 -7.09 29.49 -13.19
C ARG A 250 -7.05 29.38 -14.71
N ALA A 251 -6.01 29.93 -15.33
CA ALA A 251 -5.78 29.79 -16.77
C ALA A 251 -5.75 28.30 -17.16
N GLU A 252 -4.92 27.51 -16.47
CA GLU A 252 -4.85 26.06 -16.61
C GLU A 252 -5.28 25.38 -15.30
N PRO A 253 -6.54 24.93 -15.18
CA PRO A 253 -6.98 24.20 -14.00
C PRO A 253 -6.36 22.79 -13.94
N PRO A 254 -6.18 22.22 -12.73
CA PRO A 254 -5.97 20.77 -12.56
C PRO A 254 -7.16 19.98 -13.10
N ARG A 255 -6.98 18.66 -13.24
CA ARG A 255 -8.08 17.72 -13.49
C ARG A 255 -8.83 17.54 -12.17
N VAL A 256 -10.08 17.98 -12.07
CA VAL A 256 -10.87 17.94 -10.83
C VAL A 256 -12.09 17.06 -11.02
N VAL A 257 -12.31 16.12 -10.10
CA VAL A 257 -13.54 15.32 -10.03
C VAL A 257 -14.17 15.55 -8.67
N VAL A 258 -15.39 16.09 -8.69
CA VAL A 258 -16.15 16.45 -7.50
C VAL A 258 -17.40 15.60 -7.43
N CYS A 259 -17.59 14.88 -6.32
CA CYS A 259 -18.84 14.23 -5.98
C CYS A 259 -19.54 15.00 -4.86
N THR A 260 -20.80 15.37 -5.10
CA THR A 260 -21.59 16.11 -4.12
C THR A 260 -23.05 15.66 -4.10
N HIS A 261 -23.65 15.83 -2.93
CA HIS A 261 -25.08 15.70 -2.69
C HIS A 261 -25.81 17.05 -2.67
N LEU A 262 -25.05 18.15 -2.67
CA LEU A 262 -25.57 19.51 -2.63
C LEU A 262 -26.05 19.90 -4.02
N THR A 263 -27.28 19.52 -4.35
CA THR A 263 -27.90 19.89 -5.62
C THR A 263 -28.15 21.40 -5.72
N GLU A 264 -28.26 22.12 -4.59
CA GLU A 264 -28.39 23.58 -4.62
C GLU A 264 -27.17 24.29 -5.22
N LEU A 265 -25.99 23.63 -5.23
CA LEU A 265 -24.79 24.15 -5.91
C LEU A 265 -25.01 24.31 -7.42
N LEU A 266 -25.92 23.53 -8.00
CA LEU A 266 -26.22 23.56 -9.44
C LEU A 266 -27.04 24.79 -9.84
N ASN A 267 -27.60 25.52 -8.88
CA ASN A 267 -28.30 26.76 -9.19
C ASN A 267 -27.32 27.79 -9.80
N GLU A 268 -27.74 28.46 -10.87
CA GLU A 268 -26.90 29.36 -11.69
C GLU A 268 -26.20 30.48 -10.89
N SER A 269 -26.66 30.78 -9.68
CA SER A 269 -26.08 31.80 -8.81
C SER A 269 -24.78 31.38 -8.11
N CYS A 270 -24.49 30.08 -7.97
CA CYS A 270 -23.41 29.58 -7.12
C CYS A 270 -22.12 29.20 -7.86
N LEU A 271 -22.18 28.98 -9.18
CA LEU A 271 -21.04 28.56 -10.00
C LEU A 271 -20.83 29.49 -11.19
N PRO A 272 -19.58 29.81 -11.56
CA PRO A 272 -19.29 30.60 -12.74
C PRO A 272 -19.65 29.80 -14.00
N VAL A 273 -20.34 30.45 -14.95
CA VAL A 273 -20.56 29.88 -16.28
C VAL A 273 -19.20 29.76 -16.97
N SER A 274 -18.71 28.53 -17.12
CA SER A 274 -17.39 28.25 -17.68
C SER A 274 -17.41 26.95 -18.47
N GLU A 275 -16.86 26.99 -19.69
CA GLU A 275 -16.67 25.81 -20.54
C GLU A 275 -15.74 24.76 -19.89
N LYS A 276 -15.01 25.13 -18.84
CA LYS A 276 -14.12 24.24 -18.08
C LYS A 276 -14.87 23.30 -17.14
N ILE A 277 -16.16 23.55 -16.86
CA ILE A 277 -16.98 22.79 -15.91
C ILE A 277 -17.97 21.93 -16.69
N LYS A 278 -17.93 20.62 -16.44
CA LYS A 278 -18.89 19.64 -16.98
C LYS A 278 -19.68 19.00 -15.85
N PHE A 279 -20.97 18.82 -16.08
CA PHE A 279 -21.90 18.22 -15.12
C PHE A 279 -22.27 16.81 -15.54
N TYR A 280 -22.26 15.91 -14.56
CA TYR A 280 -22.66 14.52 -14.71
C TYR A 280 -23.57 14.10 -13.57
N THR A 281 -24.41 13.11 -13.84
CA THR A 281 -25.27 12.48 -12.84
C THR A 281 -25.20 10.97 -12.92
N MET A 282 -25.36 10.30 -11.78
CA MET A 282 -25.58 8.86 -11.75
C MET A 282 -27.02 8.54 -12.17
N SER A 283 -27.17 7.57 -13.06
CA SER A 283 -28.46 7.15 -13.62
C SER A 283 -29.32 6.39 -12.61
N VAL A 284 -30.61 6.71 -12.61
CA VAL A 284 -31.63 6.16 -11.72
C VAL A 284 -32.85 5.84 -12.56
N LEU A 285 -33.36 4.61 -12.44
CA LEU A 285 -34.61 4.20 -13.07
C LEU A 285 -35.74 4.30 -12.04
N ARG A 286 -36.83 4.97 -12.44
CA ARG A 286 -38.12 4.88 -11.75
C ARG A 286 -39.07 4.09 -12.64
N PRO A 287 -39.75 3.05 -12.13
CA PRO A 287 -40.80 2.40 -12.90
C PRO A 287 -41.97 3.37 -13.07
N ASP A 288 -42.27 3.73 -14.32
CA ASP A 288 -43.44 4.52 -14.70
C ASP A 288 -44.72 3.67 -14.60
N THR A 289 -45.22 3.46 -13.39
CA THR A 289 -46.57 2.89 -13.21
C THR A 289 -47.34 3.69 -12.16
N GLU A 290 -48.39 4.39 -12.62
CA GLU A 290 -49.40 5.12 -11.83
C GLU A 290 -50.24 4.20 -10.90
N SER A 291 -49.77 3.01 -10.58
CA SER A 291 -50.47 2.02 -9.76
C SER A 291 -49.59 1.57 -8.59
N ALA A 292 -49.70 2.30 -7.49
CA ALA A 292 -49.78 1.81 -6.12
C ALA A 292 -48.64 0.95 -5.52
N ASN A 293 -47.38 1.10 -5.92
CA ASN A 293 -46.22 0.78 -5.06
C ASN A 293 -45.07 1.76 -5.33
N MET A 294 -44.97 2.80 -4.49
CA MET A 294 -44.12 3.97 -4.67
C MET A 294 -42.69 3.79 -4.11
N GLU A 295 -42.14 2.57 -4.11
CA GLU A 295 -41.00 2.26 -3.21
C GLU A 295 -39.73 1.73 -3.87
N GLU A 296 -39.70 1.37 -5.16
CA GLU A 296 -38.50 0.74 -5.74
C GLU A 296 -37.76 1.68 -6.72
N ILE A 297 -36.85 2.48 -6.15
CA ILE A 297 -35.85 3.22 -6.92
C ILE A 297 -34.72 2.25 -7.29
N VAL A 298 -34.47 2.05 -8.59
CA VAL A 298 -33.38 1.18 -9.07
C VAL A 298 -32.18 2.02 -9.49
N PHE A 299 -31.03 1.78 -8.86
CA PHE A 299 -29.77 2.44 -9.22
C PHE A 299 -29.09 1.68 -10.36
N LEU A 300 -28.81 2.38 -11.46
CA LEU A 300 -28.17 1.79 -12.63
C LEU A 300 -26.63 1.93 -12.61
N TYR A 301 -26.07 2.60 -11.61
CA TYR A 301 -24.63 2.82 -11.40
C TYR A 301 -23.84 3.34 -12.63
N ARG A 302 -24.56 3.94 -13.59
CA ARG A 302 -23.99 4.50 -14.82
C ARG A 302 -23.91 6.01 -14.75
N LEU A 303 -22.74 6.57 -15.06
CA LEU A 303 -22.52 8.00 -15.17
C LEU A 303 -23.06 8.50 -16.52
N ILE A 304 -23.89 9.55 -16.49
CA ILE A 304 -24.51 10.16 -17.67
C ILE A 304 -24.24 11.67 -17.63
N PRO A 305 -23.94 12.32 -18.77
CA PRO A 305 -23.84 13.79 -18.82
C PRO A 305 -25.18 14.44 -18.48
N GLY A 306 -25.15 15.50 -17.67
CA GLY A 306 -26.34 16.26 -17.29
C GLY A 306 -26.40 16.60 -15.80
N GLN A 307 -27.49 17.27 -15.42
CA GLN A 307 -27.78 17.70 -14.06
C GLN A 307 -29.07 17.04 -13.57
N THR A 308 -29.08 16.53 -12.34
CA THR A 308 -30.32 16.09 -11.67
C THR A 308 -30.86 17.21 -10.78
N LEU A 309 -32.09 17.65 -11.04
CA LEU A 309 -32.81 18.66 -10.26
C LEU A 309 -33.47 18.10 -8.98
N LEU A 310 -33.63 16.79 -8.86
CA LEU A 310 -34.37 16.15 -7.77
C LEU A 310 -33.42 15.52 -6.74
N SER A 311 -33.44 16.05 -5.51
CA SER A 311 -32.86 15.43 -4.33
C SER A 311 -33.72 14.23 -3.92
N TYR A 312 -33.15 13.03 -3.93
CA TYR A 312 -33.83 11.77 -3.55
C TYR A 312 -33.71 11.46 -2.06
N GLY A 313 -33.29 12.42 -1.23
CA GLY A 313 -33.04 12.21 0.20
C GLY A 313 -34.26 11.75 0.99
N GLU A 314 -35.47 12.16 0.59
CA GLU A 314 -36.71 11.87 1.33
C GLU A 314 -37.25 10.45 1.09
N HIS A 315 -36.86 9.77 0.01
CA HIS A 315 -37.34 8.40 -0.30
C HIS A 315 -36.57 7.30 0.45
N PHE A 316 -35.53 7.65 1.21
CA PHE A 316 -34.66 6.69 1.92
C PHE A 316 -35.17 6.27 3.32
N CYS A 317 -36.37 6.68 3.73
CA CYS A 317 -36.89 6.40 5.08
C CYS A 317 -37.53 4.99 5.29
N PRO A 318 -38.04 4.24 4.29
CA PRO A 318 -38.65 2.93 4.59
C PRO A 318 -37.64 1.82 4.89
N LEU A 319 -36.42 1.89 4.34
CA LEU A 319 -35.40 0.83 4.48
C LEU A 319 -34.69 0.76 5.84
N ARG A 320 -35.07 1.62 6.81
CA ARG A 320 -34.50 1.62 8.16
C ARG A 320 -35.20 0.66 9.14
N TYR A 321 -36.23 -0.07 8.69
CA TYR A 321 -36.92 -1.11 9.46
C TYR A 321 -36.44 -2.53 9.10
N CYS A 322 -35.16 -2.82 9.33
CA CYS A 322 -34.63 -4.20 9.40
C CYS A 322 -33.52 -4.25 10.46
N LEU A 323 -33.87 -3.91 11.70
CA LEU A 323 -33.01 -4.08 12.87
C LEU A 323 -33.91 -4.40 14.06
N HIS A 324 -34.50 -5.60 14.07
CA HIS A 324 -35.16 -6.13 15.26
C HIS A 324 -34.62 -7.48 15.76
N ASP A 325 -33.71 -8.16 15.03
CA ASP A 325 -33.28 -9.53 15.39
C ASP A 325 -31.76 -9.75 15.58
N LEU A 326 -30.95 -8.70 15.74
CA LEU A 326 -29.48 -8.87 15.89
C LEU A 326 -28.84 -8.12 17.07
N LEU A 327 -29.60 -7.95 18.16
CA LEU A 327 -29.13 -7.38 19.44
C LEU A 327 -28.99 -8.41 20.57
N VAL A 328 -28.77 -9.69 20.24
CA VAL A 328 -28.45 -10.74 21.22
C VAL A 328 -27.24 -11.51 20.71
N TYR A 329 -26.25 -11.73 21.58
CA TYR A 329 -24.85 -12.19 21.36
C TYR A 329 -23.85 -11.06 21.05
N THR A 330 -22.90 -10.67 21.90
CA THR A 330 -22.45 -11.14 23.22
C THR A 330 -21.57 -10.00 23.80
N PRO A 331 -21.58 -9.77 25.11
CA PRO A 331 -20.70 -8.81 25.78
C PRO A 331 -19.35 -9.45 26.16
N SER A 332 -18.39 -8.58 26.45
CA SER A 332 -17.16 -8.83 27.25
C SER A 332 -15.98 -9.46 26.51
N PHE A 333 -14.99 -8.65 26.15
CA PHE A 333 -13.59 -8.89 26.54
C PHE A 333 -12.74 -7.61 26.36
N ILE A 334 -12.10 -7.25 27.48
CA ILE A 334 -10.83 -6.50 27.62
C ILE A 334 -10.89 -4.96 27.64
N LYS A 335 -10.80 -4.49 28.90
CA LYS A 335 -10.37 -3.16 29.34
C LYS A 335 -8.86 -2.92 29.12
N PRO A 336 -8.41 -1.65 29.18
CA PRO A 336 -7.19 -1.10 28.59
C PRO A 336 -5.99 -1.11 29.54
N ILE A 337 -4.75 -1.00 29.02
CA ILE A 337 -3.57 -0.58 29.79
C ILE A 337 -2.43 -0.08 28.87
N TYR A 338 -2.12 1.21 29.04
CA TYR A 338 -0.87 1.97 28.92
C TYR A 338 -0.25 2.39 27.57
N VAL A 339 -0.38 3.70 27.35
CA VAL A 339 0.43 4.63 26.55
C VAL A 339 1.46 5.32 27.48
N MET A 340 2.68 5.54 27.02
CA MET A 340 3.61 6.65 27.33
C MET A 340 4.94 6.37 26.58
N GLN A 341 5.68 7.30 25.97
CA GLN A 341 5.60 8.76 25.93
C GLN A 341 6.57 9.30 24.85
N ALA A 342 6.17 10.40 24.20
CA ALA A 342 6.93 11.55 23.70
C ALA A 342 8.40 11.41 23.22
N PHE A 343 8.71 12.00 22.05
CA PHE A 343 9.74 13.05 21.97
C PHE A 343 9.55 13.97 20.76
N THR A 344 9.51 15.27 21.07
CA THR A 344 9.47 16.43 20.17
C THR A 344 10.88 16.78 19.72
N VAL A 345 11.14 16.99 18.42
CA VAL A 345 12.24 17.85 17.95
C VAL A 345 11.86 18.59 16.66
N ARG A 346 11.67 19.91 16.76
CA ARG A 346 11.85 20.86 15.65
C ARG A 346 13.36 21.13 15.49
N TYR A 347 13.88 21.21 14.27
CA TYR A 347 14.61 22.40 13.76
C TYR A 347 15.06 22.23 12.29
N SER A 348 14.98 23.37 11.59
CA SER A 348 15.39 23.70 10.23
C SER A 348 16.88 23.45 9.94
N LEU A 349 17.23 22.99 8.73
CA LEU A 349 18.24 23.62 7.84
C LEU A 349 18.66 22.73 6.64
N SER A 350 18.66 23.37 5.47
CA SER A 350 19.51 23.18 4.29
C SER A 350 19.34 21.94 3.38
N ASN A 351 19.36 22.23 2.08
CA ASN A 351 18.99 21.46 0.89
C ASN A 351 19.72 20.12 0.63
N LYS A 352 20.53 19.59 1.56
CA LYS A 352 21.18 18.27 1.42
C LYS A 352 20.52 17.14 2.22
N ARG A 353 19.60 17.45 3.15
CA ARG A 353 18.91 16.45 3.99
C ARG A 353 17.58 15.92 3.43
N LYS A 354 17.10 16.41 2.28
CA LYS A 354 15.86 15.91 1.66
C LYS A 354 16.01 14.48 1.11
N PHE A 355 17.21 14.08 0.68
CA PHE A 355 17.48 12.71 0.24
C PHE A 355 17.64 11.71 1.40
N SER A 356 18.10 12.13 2.57
CA SER A 356 18.26 11.24 3.73
C SER A 356 16.93 10.87 4.41
N LEU A 357 15.86 11.64 4.20
CA LEU A 357 14.54 11.33 4.76
C LEU A 357 13.78 10.26 3.94
N LEU A 358 14.10 10.12 2.65
CA LEU A 358 13.60 9.04 1.78
C LEU A 358 14.24 7.68 2.10
N LEU A 359 15.51 7.68 2.52
CA LEU A 359 16.23 6.48 2.96
C LEU A 359 15.70 5.92 4.31
N MET A 360 15.06 6.75 5.14
CA MET A 360 14.48 6.33 6.42
C MET A 360 13.10 5.63 6.29
N GLN A 361 12.52 5.56 5.08
CA GLN A 361 11.24 4.89 4.79
C GLN A 361 11.36 3.66 3.87
N GLY A 362 12.57 3.12 3.69
CA GLY A 362 12.75 1.84 2.99
C GLY A 362 12.57 1.88 1.47
N VAL A 363 12.71 3.06 0.85
CA VAL A 363 12.73 3.18 -0.61
C VAL A 363 14.15 2.89 -1.13
N PRO A 364 14.34 1.93 -2.07
CA PRO A 364 15.65 1.61 -2.62
C PRO A 364 16.33 2.83 -3.27
N GLU A 365 17.63 2.98 -3.05
CA GLU A 365 18.44 4.11 -3.54
C GLU A 365 18.37 4.29 -5.07
N GLU A 366 18.10 3.21 -5.80
CA GLU A 366 17.88 3.17 -7.25
C GLU A 366 16.63 3.93 -7.70
N VAL A 367 15.53 3.82 -6.95
CA VAL A 367 14.26 4.51 -7.24
C VAL A 367 14.43 6.02 -7.07
N VAL A 368 15.23 6.41 -6.08
CA VAL A 368 15.58 7.79 -5.77
C VAL A 368 16.53 8.38 -6.84
N LYS A 369 17.44 7.57 -7.40
CA LYS A 369 18.29 7.94 -8.55
C LYS A 369 17.49 8.05 -9.85
N ARG A 370 16.53 7.15 -10.10
CA ARG A 370 15.62 7.22 -11.27
C ARG A 370 14.72 8.47 -11.20
N ALA A 371 14.22 8.83 -10.01
CA ALA A 371 13.47 10.06 -9.81
C ALA A 371 14.31 11.33 -10.05
N ALA A 372 15.60 11.31 -9.73
CA ALA A 372 16.52 12.42 -10.01
C ALA A 372 16.84 12.58 -11.51
N ILE A 373 17.00 11.48 -12.26
CA ILE A 373 17.23 11.50 -13.72
C ILE A 373 16.02 12.08 -14.46
N VAL A 374 14.80 11.77 -14.00
CA VAL A 374 13.55 12.32 -14.56
C VAL A 374 13.40 13.82 -14.27
N LEU A 375 13.97 14.30 -13.15
CA LEU A 375 14.00 15.72 -12.81
C LEU A 375 15.04 16.51 -13.62
N ASP A 376 16.24 15.95 -13.84
CA ASP A 376 17.30 16.57 -14.67
C ASP A 376 16.92 16.66 -16.16
N ALA A 377 16.15 15.70 -16.68
CA ALA A 377 15.58 15.75 -18.02
C ALA A 377 14.55 16.89 -18.20
N PHE A 378 13.95 17.34 -17.10
CA PHE A 378 12.95 18.41 -17.08
C PHE A 378 13.59 19.81 -17.06
N GLU A 379 14.78 19.96 -16.47
CA GLU A 379 15.54 21.23 -16.44
C GLU A 379 16.25 21.54 -17.77
N SER A 380 16.47 20.54 -18.62
CA SER A 380 17.22 20.65 -19.87
C SER A 380 16.35 20.86 -21.14
N ASN A 381 15.03 21.03 -20.97
CA ASN A 381 14.05 21.38 -22.02
C ASN A 381 14.14 20.55 -23.31
N ASN A 382 14.37 19.24 -23.18
CA ASN A 382 14.30 18.28 -24.29
C ASN A 382 12.90 17.64 -24.35
N ASN A 383 12.36 17.48 -25.56
CA ASN A 383 11.08 16.79 -25.80
C ASN A 383 11.20 15.30 -25.47
N VAL A 384 10.25 14.80 -24.66
CA VAL A 384 10.08 13.36 -24.41
C VAL A 384 9.05 12.83 -25.42
N ASP A 385 9.51 12.60 -26.63
CA ASP A 385 8.86 11.63 -27.51
C ASP A 385 9.03 10.23 -26.91
N LYS A 386 8.07 9.33 -27.14
CA LYS A 386 8.18 7.92 -26.80
C LYS A 386 9.42 7.34 -27.49
N LEU A 387 10.54 7.31 -26.79
CA LEU A 387 11.67 6.47 -27.16
C LEU A 387 11.17 5.03 -27.06
N SER A 388 11.12 4.33 -28.19
CA SER A 388 11.43 2.91 -28.22
C SER A 388 12.79 2.75 -27.54
N LEU A 389 12.77 2.58 -26.22
CA LEU A 389 13.97 2.43 -25.42
C LEU A 389 14.45 1.01 -25.65
N ASP A 390 15.41 0.85 -26.56
CA ASP A 390 16.20 -0.38 -26.75
C ASP A 390 16.73 -0.91 -25.41
N LYS A 391 16.88 -0.05 -24.39
CA LYS A 391 17.24 -0.41 -23.01
C LYS A 391 16.17 -1.20 -22.24
N ILE A 392 14.89 -0.91 -22.42
CA ILE A 392 13.80 -1.66 -21.78
C ILE A 392 13.66 -3.01 -22.49
N SER A 393 13.73 -3.02 -23.82
CA SER A 393 13.77 -4.26 -24.59
C SER A 393 15.00 -5.10 -24.25
N SER A 394 16.17 -4.49 -24.01
CA SER A 394 17.38 -5.20 -23.59
C SER A 394 17.30 -5.69 -22.15
N GLN A 395 16.60 -4.98 -21.26
CA GLN A 395 16.35 -5.43 -19.90
C GLN A 395 15.36 -6.59 -19.89
N ASP A 396 14.26 -6.53 -20.63
CA ASP A 396 13.31 -7.63 -20.80
C ASP A 396 14.00 -8.86 -21.40
N GLN A 397 14.90 -8.65 -22.36
CA GLN A 397 15.73 -9.70 -22.93
C GLN A 397 16.74 -10.25 -21.91
N ALA A 398 17.38 -9.40 -21.11
CA ALA A 398 18.26 -9.83 -20.02
C ALA A 398 17.49 -10.59 -18.93
N PHE A 399 16.25 -10.20 -18.62
CA PHE A 399 15.38 -10.94 -17.71
C PHE A 399 15.10 -12.34 -18.25
N LYS A 400 14.76 -12.43 -19.54
CA LYS A 400 14.52 -13.71 -20.22
C LYS A 400 15.76 -14.60 -20.25
N ASP A 401 16.89 -14.05 -20.71
CA ASP A 401 18.17 -14.77 -20.81
C ASP A 401 18.66 -15.22 -19.42
N ALA A 402 18.48 -14.42 -18.38
CA ALA A 402 18.81 -14.80 -17.02
C ALA A 402 17.89 -15.91 -16.49
N VAL A 403 16.58 -15.85 -16.74
CA VAL A 403 15.63 -16.91 -16.35
C VAL A 403 15.99 -18.24 -17.03
N ASP A 404 16.31 -18.21 -18.32
CA ASP A 404 16.76 -19.39 -19.06
C ASP A 404 18.08 -19.94 -18.48
N LYS A 405 19.05 -19.07 -18.17
CA LYS A 405 20.31 -19.47 -17.50
C LYS A 405 20.10 -20.01 -16.07
N PHE A 406 19.15 -19.46 -15.31
CA PHE A 406 18.78 -19.98 -13.99
C PHE A 406 18.13 -21.36 -14.07
N ALA A 407 17.34 -21.62 -15.12
CA ALA A 407 16.74 -22.94 -15.36
C ALA A 407 17.77 -24.01 -15.75
N GLU A 408 18.90 -23.62 -16.34
CA GLU A 408 19.99 -24.51 -16.78
C GLU A 408 21.06 -24.77 -15.70
N LEU A 409 20.99 -24.13 -14.52
CA LEU A 409 22.01 -24.22 -13.48
C LEU A 409 22.07 -25.63 -12.84
N ASP A 410 23.15 -26.38 -13.12
CA ASP A 410 23.51 -27.62 -12.42
C ASP A 410 24.50 -27.32 -11.28
N ILE A 411 23.97 -27.26 -10.05
CA ILE A 411 24.71 -26.96 -8.81
C ILE A 411 25.88 -27.95 -8.58
N SER A 412 25.82 -29.14 -9.19
CA SER A 412 26.82 -30.18 -9.00
C SER A 412 28.06 -30.04 -9.90
N LYS A 413 28.03 -29.19 -10.94
CA LYS A 413 29.07 -29.12 -11.98
C LYS A 413 29.65 -27.72 -12.27
N GLY A 414 29.05 -26.65 -11.74
CA GLY A 414 29.42 -25.27 -12.09
C GLY A 414 30.17 -24.50 -11.01
N ASP A 415 31.09 -23.63 -11.42
CA ASP A 415 31.65 -22.59 -10.55
C ASP A 415 30.61 -21.48 -10.36
N ILE A 416 30.01 -21.45 -9.18
CA ILE A 416 28.95 -20.51 -8.78
C ILE A 416 29.43 -19.06 -8.93
N HIS A 417 30.72 -18.79 -8.71
CA HIS A 417 31.29 -17.45 -8.87
C HIS A 417 31.26 -16.99 -10.34
N ALA A 418 31.66 -17.87 -11.26
CA ALA A 418 31.63 -17.58 -12.69
C ALA A 418 30.21 -17.42 -13.22
N PHE A 419 29.25 -18.21 -12.71
CA PHE A 419 27.83 -18.10 -13.08
C PHE A 419 27.21 -16.76 -12.66
N PHE A 420 27.42 -16.33 -11.40
CA PHE A 420 26.93 -15.02 -10.96
C PHE A 420 27.62 -13.86 -11.67
N GLN A 421 28.90 -14.01 -12.04
CA GLN A 421 29.55 -13.02 -12.89
C GLN A 421 28.94 -13.00 -14.30
N ASP A 422 28.69 -14.14 -14.94
CA ASP A 422 28.11 -14.20 -16.30
C ASP A 422 26.67 -13.68 -16.39
N ILE A 423 25.89 -13.75 -15.31
CA ILE A 423 24.51 -13.22 -15.26
C ILE A 423 24.46 -11.74 -14.89
N PHE A 424 25.30 -11.29 -13.95
CA PHE A 424 25.21 -9.94 -13.37
C PHE A 424 26.37 -9.02 -13.76
N THR A 425 27.04 -9.27 -14.90
CA THR A 425 28.22 -8.52 -15.38
C THR A 425 27.93 -7.14 -15.98
N SER A 426 26.67 -6.73 -16.07
CA SER A 426 26.27 -5.39 -16.54
C SER A 426 25.78 -4.49 -15.40
#